data_AF-A0A4R2IG87-F1
#
_entry.id   AF-A0A4R2IG87-F1
#
_cell.length_a   1.000
_cell.length_b   1.000
_cell.length_c   1.000
_cell.angle_alpha   90.00
_cell.angle_beta   90.00
_cell.angle_gamma   90.00
#
_symmetry.space_group_name_H-M   'P 1'
#
loop_
_entity.id
_entity.type
_entity.pdbx_description
1 polymer ?
#
loop_
_entity_poly.entity_id
_entity_poly.type
_entity_poly.pdbx_seq_one_letter_code
_entity_poly.pdbx_strand_id
1 'polypeptide(L)' 'MKYPCESCGMPIDNGCYCSYCVHEHGHLQDFDVRFERMVQWARREKPAL' A
#
# COMPACT_ATOMS: atom_id res chain seq x y z
N MET A 1 -2.50 -13.75 11.36
CA MET A 1 -2.38 -12.31 11.67
C MET A 1 -2.09 -11.59 10.37
N LYS A 2 -2.76 -10.47 10.08
CA LYS A 2 -2.42 -9.62 8.94
C LYS A 2 -1.50 -8.51 9.42
N TYR A 3 -0.43 -8.26 8.68
CA TYR A 3 0.54 -7.20 8.98
C TYR A 3 0.18 -5.96 8.16
N PRO A 4 0.43 -4.74 8.66
CA PRO A 4 0.28 -3.55 7.83
C PRO A 4 1.43 -3.47 6.81
N CYS A 5 1.12 -3.19 5.55
CA CYS A 5 2.12 -2.83 4.55
C CYS A 5 2.87 -1.58 4.99
N GLU A 6 4.20 -1.63 5.07
CA GLU A 6 5.03 -0.51 5.54
C GLU A 6 4.98 0.71 4.61
N SER A 7 4.56 0.54 3.35
CA SER A 7 4.44 1.65 2.40
C SER A 7 3.06 2.28 2.35
N CYS A 8 1.96 1.57 2.63
CA CYS A 8 0.62 2.11 2.42
C CYS A 8 -0.41 1.78 3.50
N GLY A 9 -0.02 1.02 4.53
CA GLY A 9 -0.89 0.61 5.64
C GLY A 9 -1.89 -0.50 5.29
N MET A 10 -2.02 -0.89 4.02
CA MET A 10 -2.94 -1.95 3.61
C MET A 10 -2.60 -3.28 4.30
N PRO A 11 -3.57 -4.03 4.83
CA PRO A 11 -3.32 -5.33 5.45
C PRO A 11 -2.78 -6.36 4.45
N ILE A 12 -1.67 -7.01 4.79
CA ILE A 12 -1.00 -8.07 4.01
C ILE A 12 -0.85 -9.34 4.84
N ASP A 13 -0.80 -10.49 4.15
CA ASP A 13 -0.71 -11.79 4.81
C ASP A 13 0.75 -12.16 5.19
N ASN A 14 1.73 -11.66 4.45
CA ASN A 14 3.16 -11.81 4.71
C ASN A 14 3.99 -10.75 3.96
N GLY A 15 5.27 -10.61 4.32
CA GLY A 15 6.22 -9.67 3.71
C GLY A 15 6.18 -8.25 4.30
N CYS A 16 6.99 -7.35 3.74
CA CYS A 16 7.05 -5.93 4.15
C CYS A 16 6.08 -5.04 3.35
N TYR A 17 5.85 -5.38 2.08
CA TYR A 17 5.09 -4.56 1.15
C TYR A 17 4.02 -5.37 0.41
N CYS A 18 2.91 -4.72 0.07
CA CYS A 18 1.87 -5.34 -0.75
C CYS A 18 2.26 -5.36 -2.24
N SER A 19 1.63 -6.25 -3.00
CA SER A 19 1.80 -6.37 -4.46
C SER A 19 1.48 -5.09 -5.23
N TYR A 20 0.69 -4.18 -4.65
CA TYR A 20 0.39 -2.88 -5.26
C TYR A 20 1.46 -1.82 -5.04
N CYS A 21 2.33 -1.98 -4.05
CA CYS A 21 3.43 -1.04 -3.76
C CYS A 21 4.74 -1.45 -4.42
N VAL A 22 4.88 -2.71 -4.83
CA VAL A 22 6.08 -3.23 -5.49
C VAL A 22 5.87 -3.43 -6.98
N HIS A 23 6.95 -3.40 -7.75
CA HIS A 23 6.93 -3.78 -9.17
C HIS A 23 7.28 -5.27 -9.34
N GLU A 24 7.37 -5.73 -10.58
CA GLU A 24 7.58 -7.16 -10.93
C GLU A 24 8.87 -7.79 -10.38
N HIS A 25 9.89 -6.99 -10.04
CA HIS A 25 11.11 -7.48 -9.40
C HIS A 25 11.08 -7.36 -7.87
N GLY A 26 9.96 -6.93 -7.28
CA GLY A 26 9.75 -6.88 -5.84
C GLY A 26 10.28 -5.62 -5.14
N HIS A 27 10.84 -4.63 -5.86
CA HIS A 27 11.18 -3.35 -5.23
C HIS A 27 9.98 -2.41 -5.23
N LEU A 28 10.01 -1.41 -4.34
CA LEU A 28 8.99 -0.38 -4.29
C LEU A 28 8.91 0.36 -5.62
N GLN A 29 7.69 0.63 -6.07
CA GLN A 29 7.41 1.53 -7.16
C GLN A 29 7.86 2.96 -6.80
N ASP A 30 7.88 3.84 -7.81
CA ASP A 30 8.19 5.24 -7.59
C ASP A 30 7.25 5.89 -6.58
N PHE A 31 7.76 6.92 -5.90
CA PHE A 31 7.04 7.59 -4.83
C PHE A 31 5.67 8.10 -5.28
N ASP A 32 5.58 8.76 -6.45
CA ASP A 32 4.33 9.33 -6.94
C ASP A 32 3.25 8.26 -7.15
N VAL A 33 3.65 7.09 -7.67
CA VAL A 33 2.73 5.96 -7.90
C VAL A 33 2.23 5.40 -6.57
N ARG A 34 3.14 5.20 -5.61
CA ARG A 34 2.76 4.71 -4.27
C ARG A 34 1.94 5.73 -3.50
N PHE A 35 2.23 7.02 -3.63
CA PHE A 35 1.51 8.09 -2.98
C PHE A 35 0.05 8.13 -3.42
N GLU A 36 -0.21 8.02 -4.73
CA GLU A 36 -1.58 7.92 -5.24
C GLU A 36 -2.32 6.72 -4.62
N ARG A 37 -1.66 5.56 -4.52
CA ARG A 37 -2.23 4.36 -3.90
C ARG A 37 -2.52 4.55 -2.41
N MET A 38 -1.61 5.19 -1.67
CA MET A 38 -1.85 5.53 -0.26
C MET A 38 -3.07 6.43 -0.10
N VAL A 39 -3.21 7.45 -0.93
CA VAL A 39 -4.35 8.39 -0.88
C VAL A 39 -5.64 7.66 -1.25
N GLN A 40 -5.63 6.82 -2.29
CA GLN A 40 -6.78 6.01 -2.67
C GLN A 40 -7.20 5.07 -1.52
N TRP A 41 -6.25 4.45 -0.83
CA TRP A 41 -6.53 3.58 0.32
C TRP A 41 -7.10 4.37 1.51
N ALA A 42 -6.44 5.45 1.90
CA ALA A 42 -6.89 6.30 3.00
C ALA A 42 -8.29 6.89 2.77
N ARG A 43 -8.65 7.19 1.51
CA ARG A 43 -10.00 7.61 1.14
C ARG A 43 -11.03 6.49 1.25
N ARG A 44 -10.66 5.24 0.96
CA ARG A 44 -11.56 4.08 1.16
C ARG A 44 -11.82 3.79 2.63
N GLU A 45 -10.81 3.97 3.49
CA GLU A 45 -10.97 3.83 4.94
C GLU A 45 -11.73 5.00 5.58
N LYS A 46 -11.78 6.16 4.92
CA LYS A 46 -12.58 7.33 5.33
C LYS A 46 -13.71 7.63 4.33
N PRO A 47 -14.75 6.78 4.24
CA PRO A 47 -15.92 7.10 3.43
C PRO A 47 -16.67 8.27 4.10
N ALA A 48 -16.47 9.47 3.56
CA ALA A 48 -17.01 10.76 4.02
C ALA A 48 -16.49 11.25 5.39
N LEU A 49 -15.65 12.28 5.34
CA LEU A 49 -15.73 13.39 6.30
C LEU A 49 -16.88 14.30 5.86
#